data_AF-A0A5D2QU62-F1
#
_entry.id   AF-A0A5D2QU62-F1
#
_cell.length_a   1.000
_cell.length_b   1.000
_cell.length_c   1.000
_cell.angle_alpha   90.00
_cell.angle_beta   90.00
_cell.angle_gamma   90.00
#
_symmetry.space_group_name_H-M   'P 1'
#
loop_
_entity.id
_entity.type
_entity.pdbx_description
1 polymer ?
#
loop_
_entity_poly.entity_id
_entity_poly.type
_entity_poly.pdbx_seq_one_letter_code
_entity_poly.pdbx_strand_id
1 'polypeptide(L)'
;MKVQMNCEKCRAQALKIAAATQGVTHIAIQGKEKDELMVTGDEVDSVKLTRCLRKKLHHATILTIEVIKEKKEEKKDDEKYT
;
A
#
# COMPACT_ATOMS: atom_id res chain seq x y z
N MET A 1 -2.84 0.13 5.72
CA MET A 1 -3.01 -1.20 6.37
C MET A 1 -1.72 -1.59 7.07
N LYS A 2 -1.76 -2.23 8.25
CA LYS A 2 -0.56 -2.66 8.98
C LYS A 2 -0.16 -4.06 8.54
N VAL A 3 1.11 -4.26 8.18
CA VAL A 3 1.65 -5.53 7.69
C VAL A 3 2.94 -5.82 8.44
N GLN A 4 3.11 -7.07 8.89
CA GLN A 4 4.34 -7.46 9.56
C GLN A 4 5.51 -7.53 8.57
N MET A 5 6.34 -6.49 8.56
CA MET A 5 7.46 -6.33 7.63
C MET A 5 8.78 -6.19 8.38
N ASN A 6 9.23 -7.27 9.04
CA ASN A 6 10.43 -7.25 9.90
C ASN A 6 11.75 -7.14 9.12
N CYS A 7 11.71 -7.31 7.79
CA CYS A 7 12.90 -7.43 6.95
C CYS A 7 12.72 -6.75 5.60
N GLU A 8 13.80 -6.38 4.92
CA GLU A 8 13.72 -5.76 3.58
C GLU A 8 13.09 -6.70 2.54
N LYS A 9 13.36 -8.00 2.62
CA LYS A 9 12.70 -9.01 1.78
C LYS A 9 11.18 -9.02 1.98
N CYS A 10 10.74 -8.84 3.22
CA CYS A 10 9.34 -8.79 3.63
C CYS A 10 8.66 -7.54 3.04
N ARG A 11 9.34 -6.39 3.09
CA ARG A 11 8.88 -5.12 2.49
C ARG A 11 8.79 -5.21 0.97
N ALA A 12 9.80 -5.77 0.31
CA ALA A 12 9.79 -5.98 -1.12
C ALA A 12 8.66 -6.93 -1.56
N GLN A 13 8.36 -7.97 -0.78
CA GLN A 13 7.23 -8.86 -1.04
C GLN A 13 5.89 -8.15 -0.85
N ALA A 14 5.73 -7.34 0.20
CA ALA A 14 4.51 -6.56 0.42
C ALA A 14 4.23 -5.63 -0.77
N LEU A 15 5.24 -4.89 -1.22
CA LEU A 15 5.15 -4.01 -2.39
C LEU A 15 4.81 -4.79 -3.66
N LYS A 16 5.44 -5.95 -3.90
CA LYS A 16 5.12 -6.80 -5.06
C LYS A 16 3.67 -7.29 -5.05
N ILE A 17 3.15 -7.70 -3.90
CA ILE A 17 1.75 -8.16 -3.77
C ILE A 17 0.78 -7.00 -4.02
N ALA A 18 1.08 -5.82 -3.46
CA ALA A 18 0.26 -4.63 -3.66
C ALA A 18 0.27 -4.17 -5.12
N ALA A 19 1.44 -4.10 -5.76
CA ALA A 19 1.60 -3.73 -7.16
C ALA A 19 0.91 -4.72 -8.12
N ALA A 20 0.87 -6.01 -7.77
CA ALA A 20 0.21 -7.03 -8.57
C ALA A 20 -1.33 -7.03 -8.39
N THR A 21 -1.87 -6.20 -7.49
CA THR A 21 -3.31 -6.11 -7.27
C THR A 21 -3.95 -5.22 -8.33
N GLN A 22 -5.02 -5.71 -8.94
CA GLN A 22 -5.76 -4.95 -9.95
C GLN A 22 -6.34 -3.66 -9.34
N GLY A 23 -6.30 -2.58 -10.12
CA GLY A 23 -6.85 -1.29 -9.72
C GLY A 23 -5.88 -0.37 -8.97
N VAL A 24 -4.75 -0.91 -8.49
CA VAL A 24 -3.75 -0.14 -7.75
C VAL A 24 -3.00 0.84 -8.65
N THR A 25 -2.95 2.11 -8.26
CA THR A 25 -2.22 3.18 -8.95
C THR A 25 -1.01 3.65 -8.16
N HIS A 26 -1.10 3.70 -6.83
CA HIS A 26 -0.02 4.12 -5.95
C HIS A 26 0.11 3.19 -4.75
N ILE A 27 1.36 2.94 -4.36
CA ILE A 27 1.73 2.16 -3.18
C ILE A 27 2.86 2.88 -2.43
N ALA A 28 2.78 2.89 -1.11
CA ALA A 28 3.83 3.44 -0.26
C ALA A 28 3.95 2.65 1.04
N ILE A 29 5.16 2.57 1.57
CA ILE A 29 5.39 2.09 2.94
C ILE A 29 5.54 3.33 3.83
N GLN A 30 4.74 3.37 4.89
CA GLN A 30 4.66 4.45 5.86
C GLN A 30 4.78 3.88 7.29
N GLY A 31 4.56 4.75 8.28
CA GLY A 31 4.71 4.43 9.69
C GLY A 31 6.16 4.52 10.17
N LYS A 32 6.34 4.89 11.44
CA LYS A 32 7.67 5.04 12.06
C LYS A 32 8.47 3.73 12.02
N GLU A 33 7.77 2.59 12.12
CA GLU A 33 8.36 1.25 12.08
C GLU A 33 8.43 0.66 10.65
N LYS A 34 7.98 1.42 9.63
CA LYS A 34 7.89 0.97 8.23
C LYS A 34 7.09 -0.33 8.09
N ASP A 35 5.97 -0.39 8.81
CA ASP A 35 5.04 -1.51 8.93
C ASP A 35 3.65 -1.18 8.37
N GLU A 36 3.43 0.04 7.89
CA GLU A 36 2.17 0.44 7.28
C GLU A 36 2.30 0.48 5.75
N LEU A 37 1.40 -0.20 5.07
CA LEU A 37 1.28 -0.19 3.62
C LEU A 37 0.08 0.68 3.23
N MET A 38 0.34 1.78 2.52
CA MET A 38 -0.66 2.61 1.87
C MET A 38 -0.85 2.11 0.44
N VAL A 39 -2.12 1.95 0.03
CA VAL A 39 -2.49 1.55 -1.32
C VAL A 39 -3.63 2.46 -1.77
N THR A 40 -3.45 3.07 -2.94
CA THR A 40 -4.44 3.92 -3.59
C THR A 40 -4.70 3.38 -4.98
N GLY A 41 -5.96 3.38 -5.39
CA GLY A 41 -6.37 2.82 -6.67
C GLY A 41 -7.88 2.82 -6.82
N ASP A 42 -8.34 2.53 -8.04
CA ASP A 42 -9.76 2.37 -8.35
C ASP A 42 -10.13 0.89 -8.31
N GLU A 43 -11.33 0.57 -7.82
CA GLU A 43 -11.84 -0.81 -7.70
C GLU A 43 -10.90 -1.81 -6.96
N VAL A 44 -10.10 -1.32 -6.00
CA VAL A 44 -9.17 -2.17 -5.24
C VAL A 44 -9.92 -3.05 -4.24
N ASP A 45 -9.84 -4.37 -4.44
CA ASP A 45 -10.35 -5.36 -3.48
C ASP A 45 -9.42 -5.46 -2.25
N SER A 46 -9.73 -4.65 -1.25
CA SER A 46 -9.00 -4.59 0.03
C SER A 46 -8.99 -5.92 0.80
N VAL A 47 -10.05 -6.73 0.68
CA VAL A 47 -10.16 -8.04 1.36
C VAL A 47 -9.23 -9.04 0.70
N LYS A 48 -9.25 -9.13 -0.63
CA LYS A 48 -8.36 -10.02 -1.39
C LYS A 48 -6.90 -9.63 -1.23
N LEU A 49 -6.59 -8.33 -1.27
CA LEU A 49 -5.24 -7.83 -1.01
C LEU A 49 -4.75 -8.24 0.39
N THR A 50 -5.56 -7.98 1.42
CA THR A 50 -5.22 -8.35 2.81
C THR A 50 -5.03 -9.87 2.95
N ARG A 51 -5.87 -10.67 2.30
CA ARG A 51 -5.74 -12.14 2.26
C ARG A 51 -4.43 -12.58 1.61
N CYS A 52 -4.04 -11.99 0.48
CA CYS A 52 -2.76 -12.28 -0.18
C CYS A 52 -1.56 -11.92 0.71
N LEU A 53 -1.63 -10.77 1.39
CA LEU A 53 -0.59 -10.34 2.32
C LEU A 53 -0.47 -11.31 3.50
N ARG A 54 -1.58 -11.70 4.14
CA ARG A 54 -1.57 -12.70 5.24
C ARG A 54 -0.96 -14.04 4.80
N LYS A 55 -1.26 -14.49 3.58
CA LYS A 55 -0.73 -15.77 3.07
C LYS A 55 0.79 -15.77 2.92
N LYS A 56 1.41 -14.62 2.67
CA LYS A 56 2.87 -14.52 2.42
C LYS A 56 3.66 -13.92 3.59
N LEU A 57 3.04 -13.03 4.36
CA LEU A 57 3.66 -12.22 5.40
C LEU A 57 3.03 -12.46 6.79
N HIS A 58 2.22 -13.51 6.94
CA HIS A 58 1.52 -13.94 8.16
C HIS A 58 0.45 -12.96 8.65
N HIS A 59 0.86 -11.77 9.10
CA HIS A 59 -0.03 -10.81 9.73
C HIS A 59 -0.19 -9.56 8.87
N ALA A 60 -1.44 -9.29 8.48
CA ALA A 60 -1.85 -8.04 7.87
C ALA A 60 -3.24 -7.64 8.36
N THR A 61 -3.40 -6.38 8.76
CA THR A 61 -4.63 -5.83 9.32
C THR A 61 -4.99 -4.56 8.59
N ILE A 62 -6.23 -4.48 8.12
CA ILE A 62 -6.78 -3.26 7.56
C ILE A 62 -6.94 -2.27 8.71
N LEU A 63 -6.36 -1.07 8.57
CA LEU A 63 -6.48 -0.01 9.57
C LEU A 63 -7.63 0.92 9.18
N THR A 64 -7.55 1.46 7.96
CA THR A 64 -8.50 2.41 7.40
C THR A 64 -8.77 2.07 5.94
N ILE A 65 -9.99 2.35 5.50
CA ILE A 65 -10.41 2.34 4.09
C ILE A 65 -11.16 3.64 3.88
N GLU A 66 -10.71 4.44 2.92
CA GLU A 66 -11.32 5.71 2.58
C GLU A 66 -11.58 5.75 1.08
N VAL A 67 -12.78 6.22 0.71
CA VAL A 67 -13.12 6.48 -0.69
C VAL A 67 -12.68 7.90 -1.01
N ILE A 68 -11.63 8.03 -1.82
CA ILE A 68 -11.15 9.33 -2.29
C ILE A 68 -12.12 9.79 -3.38
N LYS A 69 -13.07 10.66 -3.01
CA LYS A 69 -13.89 11.38 -3.99
C LYS A 69 -12.98 12.41 -4.64
N GLU A 70 -12.75 12.30 -5.95
CA GLU A 70 -11.90 13.21 -6.71
C GLU A 70 -12.34 14.67 -6.49
N LYS A 71 -11.63 15.39 -5.62
CA LYS A 71 -11.38 16.80 -5.85
C LYS A 71 -10.18 16.83 -6.78
N LYS A 72 -10.38 17.34 -8.00
CA LYS A 72 -9.29 17.66 -8.92
C LYS A 72 -8.28 18.54 -8.18
N GLU A 73 -7.16 18.00 -7.74
CA GLU A 73 -6.02 18.81 -7.32
C GLU A 73 -4.71 18.23 -7.86
N GLU A 74 -3.87 19.18 -8.23
CA GLU A 74 -2.80 19.11 -9.21
C GLU A 74 -1.61 18.26 -8.74
N LYS A 75 -0.94 17.65 -9.72
CA LYS A 75 0.39 17.06 -9.54
C LYS A 75 1.32 18.12 -8.94
N LYS A 76 1.77 17.90 -7.70
CA LYS A 76 3.07 18.41 -7.28
C LYS A 76 4.07 17.30 -7.55
N ASP A 77 4.61 17.34 -8.77
CA ASP A 77 5.89 16.73 -9.07
C ASP A 77 6.93 17.28 -8.08
N ASP A 78 7.53 16.35 -7.34
CA ASP A 78 8.68 16.58 -6.47
C ASP A 78 9.89 16.86 -7.39
N GLU A 79 10.02 18.11 -7.87
CA GLU A 79 11.22 18.56 -8.57
C GLU A 79 12.24 19.04 -7.55
N LYS A 80 13.20 18.16 -7.24
CA LYS A 80 14.40 18.48 -6.48
C LYS A 80 15.60 18.35 -7.41
N TYR A 81 16.21 19.46 -7.87
CA TYR A 81 17.64 19.48 -8.19
C TYR A 81 18.20 20.92 -8.25
N THR A 82 19.24 21.13 -7.41
CA THR A 82 20.34 22.13 -7.43
C THR A 82 20.07 23.62 -7.58
#